data_AF-A0A1S8WIX8-F1
#
_entry.id   AF-A0A1S8WIX8-F1
#
_cell.length_a   1.000
_cell.length_b   1.000
_cell.length_c   1.000
_cell.angle_alpha   90.00
_cell.angle_beta   90.00
_cell.angle_gamma   90.00
#
_symmetry.space_group_name_H-M   'P 1'
#
loop_
_entity.id
_entity.type
_entity.pdbx_description
1 polymer ?
#
loop_
_entity_poly.entity_id
_entity_poly.type
_entity_poly.pdbx_seq_one_letter_code
_entity_poly.pdbx_strand_id
1 'polypeptide(L)'
;MLWGLPEYRYDILQKLCMYLIKFGPIPKHVAIIMDGNRRFATSRNMQCSSGHTEGFSKLSETLRWCYDLGVEELSVFAFSVENFNRSQEEISFLFDLAAEKLQELIDKSQVYISFSLHSTIQRYAVFHGCLRSYNR
;
A
#
# COMPACT_ATOMS: atom_id res chain seq x y z
N MET A 1 4.85 6.26 -22.76
CA MET A 1 3.63 6.92 -22.27
C MET A 1 2.96 5.92 -21.33
N LEU A 2 3.16 6.08 -20.02
CA LEU A 2 2.76 5.12 -18.98
C LEU A 2 1.28 5.34 -18.64
N TRP A 3 0.40 4.49 -19.14
CA TRP A 3 -1.04 4.54 -18.87
C TRP A 3 -1.41 3.59 -17.74
N GLY A 4 -2.08 4.13 -16.71
CA GLY A 4 -3.03 3.35 -15.92
C GLY A 4 -3.23 3.80 -14.47
N LEU A 5 -2.23 4.39 -13.80
CA LEU A 5 -2.46 5.01 -12.50
C LEU A 5 -3.01 6.43 -12.75
N PRO A 6 -4.04 6.89 -12.02
CA PRO A 6 -4.44 8.30 -12.11
C PRO A 6 -3.20 9.16 -11.89
N GLU A 7 -2.98 10.17 -12.75
CA GLU A 7 -1.81 11.05 -12.61
C GLU A 7 -1.84 11.66 -11.21
N TYR A 8 -0.92 11.23 -10.34
CA TYR A 8 -0.79 11.85 -9.04
C TYR A 8 -0.22 13.24 -9.28
N ARG A 9 -1.04 14.26 -9.07
CA ARG A 9 -0.65 15.65 -9.30
C ARG A 9 0.16 16.15 -8.13
N TYR A 10 1.48 15.99 -8.23
CA TYR A 10 2.40 16.59 -7.30
C TYR A 10 2.40 18.12 -7.41
N ASP A 11 2.38 18.80 -6.27
CA ASP A 11 2.60 20.25 -6.20
C ASP A 11 4.07 20.61 -6.50
N ILE A 12 4.37 21.91 -6.60
CA ILE A 12 5.71 22.40 -6.95
C ILE A 12 6.74 22.02 -5.88
N LEU A 13 6.36 22.07 -4.60
CA LEU A 13 7.24 21.74 -3.50
C LEU A 13 7.57 20.24 -3.49
N GLN A 14 6.56 19.39 -3.68
CA GLN A 14 6.72 17.94 -3.79
C GLN A 14 7.63 17.57 -4.97
N LYS A 15 7.44 18.18 -6.14
CA LYS A 15 8.31 17.97 -7.31
C LYS A 15 9.76 18.36 -7.02
N LEU A 16 9.97 19.51 -6.38
CA LEU A 16 11.31 19.95 -5.99
C LEU A 16 11.95 18.98 -4.99
N CYS A 17 11.22 18.56 -3.95
CA CYS A 17 11.71 17.59 -2.97
C CYS A 17 12.05 16.25 -3.63
N MET A 18 11.19 15.72 -4.50
CA MET A 18 11.44 14.48 -5.23
C MET A 18 12.69 14.58 -6.11
N TYR A 19 12.89 15.72 -6.80
CA TYR A 19 14.08 15.97 -7.60
C TYR A 19 15.35 15.96 -6.72
N LEU A 20 15.33 16.65 -5.58
CA LEU A 20 16.46 16.71 -4.66
C LEU A 20 16.77 15.36 -4.01
N ILE A 21 15.75 14.61 -3.59
CA ILE A 21 15.91 13.26 -2.99
C ILE A 21 16.58 12.31 -3.98
N LYS A 22 16.24 12.40 -5.28
CA LYS A 22 16.82 11.57 -6.34
C LYS A 22 18.30 11.84 -6.62
N PHE A 23 18.90 12.92 -6.13
CA PHE A 23 20.36 13.11 -6.17
C PHE A 23 21.09 12.24 -5.16
N GLY A 24 20.38 11.75 -4.13
CA GLY A 24 20.93 10.86 -3.11
C GLY A 24 20.65 9.38 -3.39
N PRO A 25 21.14 8.48 -2.52
CA PRO A 25 20.80 7.07 -2.58
C PRO A 25 19.32 6.85 -2.27
N ILE A 26 18.60 6.17 -3.16
CA ILE A 26 17.21 5.76 -2.96
C ILE A 26 17.18 4.37 -2.30
N PRO A 27 16.41 4.16 -1.22
CA PRO A 27 16.25 2.84 -0.64
C PRO A 27 15.59 1.89 -1.64
N LYS A 28 16.15 0.69 -1.78
CA LYS A 28 15.60 -0.33 -2.67
C LYS A 28 14.34 -0.97 -2.13
N HIS A 29 14.23 -1.09 -0.80
CA HIS A 29 13.11 -1.72 -0.12
C HIS A 29 12.62 -0.85 1.03
N VAL A 30 11.31 -0.63 1.11
CA VAL A 30 10.66 0.12 2.19
C VAL A 30 9.58 -0.75 2.81
N ALA A 31 9.53 -0.79 4.15
CA ALA A 31 8.48 -1.48 4.90
C ALA A 31 7.59 -0.47 5.63
N ILE A 32 6.27 -0.65 5.55
CA ILE A 32 5.27 0.27 6.12
C ILE A 32 4.31 -0.52 7.00
N ILE A 33 4.03 0.02 8.19
CA ILE A 33 2.97 -0.50 9.08
C ILE A 33 1.78 0.44 8.98
N MET A 34 0.67 -0.06 8.45
CA MET A 34 -0.56 0.73 8.31
C MET A 34 -1.40 0.66 9.58
N ASP A 35 -1.03 1.46 10.58
CA ASP A 35 -1.79 1.59 11.82
C ASP A 35 -2.71 2.83 11.81
N GLY A 36 -3.77 2.79 12.61
CA GLY A 36 -4.57 3.96 12.92
C GLY A 36 -5.89 4.06 12.16
N ASN A 37 -6.23 3.14 11.25
CA ASN A 37 -7.47 3.20 10.46
C ASN A 37 -8.74 3.33 11.33
N ARG A 38 -8.79 2.63 12.46
CA ARG A 38 -9.91 2.74 13.43
C ARG A 38 -9.96 4.12 14.10
N ARG A 39 -8.82 4.60 14.60
CA ARG A 39 -8.71 5.92 15.25
C ARG A 39 -9.05 7.04 14.28
N PHE A 40 -8.62 6.91 13.02
CA PHE A 40 -8.97 7.82 11.94
C PHE A 40 -10.50 7.85 11.72
N ALA A 41 -11.15 6.68 11.58
CA ALA A 41 -12.60 6.60 11.43
C ALA A 41 -13.33 7.25 12.61
N THR A 42 -12.94 6.94 13.86
CA THR A 42 -13.53 7.55 15.05
C THR A 42 -13.36 9.07 15.08
N SER A 43 -12.17 9.59 14.76
CA SER A 43 -11.90 11.03 14.73
C SER A 43 -12.71 11.79 13.67
N ARG A 44 -13.21 11.08 12.65
CA ARG A 44 -14.00 11.63 11.54
C ARG A 44 -15.49 11.28 11.65
N ASN A 45 -15.94 10.66 12.75
CA ASN A 45 -17.30 10.13 12.91
C ASN A 45 -17.74 9.20 11.76
N MET A 46 -16.81 8.40 11.25
CA MET A 46 -17.03 7.45 10.15
C MET A 46 -17.15 6.01 10.69
N GLN A 47 -17.77 5.13 9.90
CA GLN A 47 -17.78 3.70 10.19
C GLN A 47 -16.37 3.11 10.11
N CYS A 48 -16.11 2.07 10.90
CA CYS A 48 -14.80 1.39 10.93
C CYS A 48 -14.41 0.82 9.55
N SER A 49 -15.37 0.25 8.83
CA SER A 49 -15.21 -0.23 7.45
C SER A 49 -14.72 0.88 6.52
N SER A 50 -15.29 2.08 6.61
CA SER A 50 -14.86 3.24 5.83
C SER A 50 -13.42 3.66 6.15
N GLY A 51 -12.99 3.55 7.42
CA GLY A 51 -11.59 3.78 7.80
C GLY A 51 -10.62 2.80 7.15
N HIS A 52 -11.03 1.55 6.95
CA HIS A 52 -10.23 0.55 6.24
C HIS A 52 -10.14 0.85 4.74
N THR A 53 -11.23 1.30 4.10
CA THR A 53 -11.23 1.75 2.71
C THR A 53 -10.30 2.94 2.50
N GLU A 54 -10.32 3.93 3.39
CA GLU A 54 -9.42 5.10 3.34
C GLU A 54 -7.96 4.71 3.56
N GLY A 55 -7.70 3.80 4.50
CA GLY A 55 -6.37 3.22 4.71
C GLY A 55 -5.83 2.53 3.46
N PHE A 56 -6.69 1.80 2.74
CA PHE A 56 -6.31 1.20 1.46
C PHE A 56 -6.05 2.26 0.38
N SER A 57 -6.91 3.27 0.25
CA SER A 57 -6.70 4.38 -0.69
C SER A 57 -5.33 5.05 -0.45
N LYS A 58 -4.97 5.24 0.83
CA LYS A 58 -3.66 5.77 1.22
C LYS A 58 -2.50 4.83 0.87
N LEU A 59 -2.70 3.52 0.95
CA LEU A 59 -1.71 2.55 0.51
C LEU A 59 -1.44 2.68 -0.99
N SER A 60 -2.49 2.78 -1.80
CA SER A 60 -2.39 3.01 -3.25
C SER A 60 -1.57 4.25 -3.59
N GLU A 61 -1.82 5.37 -2.92
CA GLU A 61 -1.02 6.59 -3.07
C GLU A 61 0.45 6.38 -2.68
N THR A 62 0.68 5.67 -1.58
CA THR A 62 2.03 5.43 -1.06
C THR A 62 2.84 4.53 -1.99
N LEU A 63 2.22 3.48 -2.54
CA LEU A 63 2.80 2.64 -3.59
C LEU A 63 3.22 3.48 -4.80
N ARG A 64 2.36 4.42 -5.23
CA ARG A 64 2.66 5.35 -6.32
C ARG A 64 3.86 6.25 -5.99
N TRP A 65 3.92 6.81 -4.78
CA TRP A 65 5.05 7.64 -4.36
C TRP A 65 6.36 6.86 -4.35
N CYS A 66 6.35 5.65 -3.79
CA CYS A 66 7.51 4.75 -3.79
C CYS A 66 7.98 4.46 -5.22
N TYR A 67 7.05 4.12 -6.11
CA TYR A 67 7.35 3.90 -7.53
C TYR A 67 7.95 5.14 -8.20
N ASP A 68 7.33 6.31 -8.05
CA ASP A 68 7.79 7.55 -8.68
C ASP A 68 9.14 8.02 -8.11
N LEU A 69 9.47 7.67 -6.86
CA LEU A 69 10.78 7.92 -6.23
C LEU A 69 11.87 6.94 -6.69
N GLY A 70 11.49 5.77 -7.24
CA GLY A 70 12.42 4.73 -7.70
C GLY A 70 12.71 3.64 -6.66
N VAL A 71 11.83 3.46 -5.67
CA VAL A 71 11.90 2.32 -4.74
C VAL A 71 11.53 1.04 -5.51
N GLU A 72 12.32 -0.01 -5.34
CA GLU A 72 12.14 -1.27 -6.09
C GLU A 72 11.14 -2.23 -5.43
N GLU A 73 11.04 -2.19 -4.11
CA GLU A 73 10.21 -3.11 -3.32
C GLU A 73 9.50 -2.38 -2.18
N LEU A 74 8.23 -2.72 -1.93
CA LEU A 74 7.47 -2.28 -0.78
C LEU A 74 6.94 -3.49 0.00
N SER A 75 7.13 -3.48 1.32
CA SER A 75 6.45 -4.39 2.24
C SER A 75 5.43 -3.63 3.06
N VAL A 76 4.23 -4.18 3.17
CA VAL A 76 3.12 -3.57 3.91
C VAL A 76 2.66 -4.55 4.96
N PHE A 77 2.76 -4.12 6.21
CA PHE A 77 2.19 -4.84 7.32
C PHE A 77 0.72 -4.46 7.45
N ALA A 78 -0.15 -5.39 7.08
CA ALA A 78 -1.59 -5.18 7.12
C ALA A 78 -2.22 -5.73 8.40
N PHE A 79 -1.58 -6.69 9.11
CA PHE A 79 -2.21 -7.34 10.26
C PHE A 79 -1.21 -7.91 11.29
N SER A 80 -1.41 -7.57 12.58
CA SER A 80 -0.72 -8.18 13.73
C SER A 80 -1.55 -9.23 14.45
N VAL A 81 -0.86 -10.13 15.17
CA VAL A 81 -1.41 -11.18 16.06
C VAL A 81 -2.40 -10.63 17.08
N GLU A 82 -2.26 -9.37 17.51
CA GLU A 82 -3.13 -8.75 18.52
C GLU A 82 -4.55 -8.45 18.00
N ASN A 83 -4.74 -8.46 16.68
CA ASN A 83 -6.05 -8.26 16.05
C ASN A 83 -6.86 -9.56 15.90
N PHE A 84 -6.36 -10.72 16.36
CA PHE A 84 -7.11 -11.99 16.35
C PHE A 84 -8.31 -12.04 17.33
N ASN A 85 -8.51 -11.01 18.15
CA ASN A 85 -9.76 -10.81 18.90
C ASN A 85 -10.90 -10.22 18.04
N ARG A 86 -10.66 -9.94 16.75
CA ARG A 86 -11.67 -9.49 15.80
C ARG A 86 -12.43 -10.68 15.21
N SER A 87 -13.68 -10.47 14.78
CA SER A 87 -14.47 -11.56 14.19
C SER A 87 -13.82 -12.07 12.90
N GLN A 88 -13.97 -13.36 12.62
CA GLN A 88 -13.47 -13.98 11.38
C GLN A 88 -14.01 -13.29 10.12
N GLU A 89 -15.22 -12.75 10.20
CA GLU A 89 -15.85 -11.96 9.14
C GLU A 89 -15.09 -10.67 8.85
N GLU A 90 -14.62 -9.95 9.88
CA GLU A 90 -13.82 -8.74 9.71
C GLU A 90 -12.46 -9.06 9.08
N ILE A 91 -11.85 -10.18 9.47
CA ILE A 91 -10.57 -10.63 8.90
C ILE A 91 -10.73 -10.98 7.41
N SER A 92 -11.73 -11.79 7.05
CA SER A 92 -12.01 -12.15 5.65
C SER A 92 -12.28 -10.91 4.80
N PHE A 93 -13.15 -10.01 5.27
CA PHE A 93 -13.47 -8.77 4.58
C PHE A 93 -12.22 -7.92 4.30
N LEU A 94 -11.29 -7.83 5.25
CA LEU A 94 -10.05 -7.08 5.07
C LEU A 94 -9.11 -7.72 4.04
N PHE A 95 -9.02 -9.05 4.02
CA PHE A 95 -8.25 -9.77 3.00
C PHE A 95 -8.88 -9.62 1.61
N ASP A 96 -10.20 -9.74 1.50
CA ASP A 96 -10.93 -9.59 0.25
C ASP A 96 -10.82 -8.15 -0.29
N LEU A 97 -10.98 -7.15 0.58
CA LEU A 97 -10.81 -5.73 0.24
C LEU A 97 -9.36 -5.43 -0.20
N ALA A 98 -8.38 -6.00 0.50
CA ALA A 98 -6.99 -5.87 0.12
C ALA A 98 -6.74 -6.50 -1.25
N ALA A 99 -7.21 -7.73 -1.49
CA ALA A 99 -7.05 -8.43 -2.76
C ALA A 99 -7.72 -7.68 -3.93
N GLU A 100 -8.96 -7.24 -3.77
CA GLU A 100 -9.71 -6.48 -4.79
C GLU A 100 -8.95 -5.22 -5.21
N LYS A 101 -8.53 -4.43 -4.22
CA LYS A 101 -7.94 -3.13 -4.49
C LYS A 101 -6.48 -3.24 -4.95
N LEU A 102 -5.76 -4.28 -4.53
CA LEU A 102 -4.44 -4.62 -5.06
C LEU A 102 -4.53 -5.12 -6.50
N GLN A 103 -5.56 -5.90 -6.85
CA GLN A 103 -5.83 -6.30 -8.23
C GLN A 103 -6.13 -5.08 -9.10
N GLU A 104 -6.95 -4.14 -8.59
CA GLU A 104 -7.23 -2.87 -9.26
C GLU A 104 -5.93 -2.07 -9.53
N LEU A 105 -4.96 -2.10 -8.60
CA LEU A 105 -3.65 -1.48 -8.80
C LEU A 105 -2.80 -2.20 -9.84
N ILE A 106 -2.78 -3.53 -9.86
CA ILE A 106 -2.07 -4.31 -10.88
C ILE A 106 -2.66 -4.02 -12.27
N ASP A 107 -3.97 -4.04 -12.41
CA ASP A 107 -4.63 -3.79 -13.69
C ASP A 107 -4.38 -2.37 -14.19
N LYS A 108 -4.20 -1.43 -13.25
CA LYS A 108 -3.93 -0.01 -13.52
C LYS A 108 -2.45 0.33 -13.58
N SER A 109 -1.52 -0.55 -13.25
CA SER A 109 -0.11 -0.15 -13.24
C SER A 109 0.73 -1.24 -13.91
N GLN A 110 1.65 -0.85 -14.79
CA GLN A 110 2.61 -1.81 -15.37
C GLN A 110 3.67 -2.25 -14.33
N VAL A 111 3.22 -2.50 -13.10
CA VAL A 111 3.99 -2.78 -11.91
C VAL A 111 3.72 -4.23 -11.53
N TYR A 112 4.78 -5.04 -11.48
CA TYR A 112 4.67 -6.43 -11.09
C TYR A 112 4.57 -6.58 -9.57
N ILE A 113 3.37 -6.61 -9.03
CA ILE A 113 3.19 -6.80 -7.58
C ILE A 113 3.08 -8.31 -7.28
N SER A 114 4.17 -8.92 -6.81
CA SER A 114 4.17 -10.31 -6.32
C SER A 114 3.86 -10.35 -4.84
N PHE A 115 2.66 -10.82 -4.50
CA PHE A 115 2.25 -10.99 -3.11
C PHE A 115 2.68 -12.37 -2.60
N SER A 116 3.48 -12.39 -1.55
CA SER A 116 3.73 -13.59 -0.77
C SER A 116 3.04 -13.45 0.57
N LEU A 117 1.93 -14.16 0.76
CA LEU A 117 1.33 -14.34 2.08
C LEU A 117 2.23 -15.32 2.85
N HIS A 118 3.15 -14.78 3.66
CA HIS A 118 4.02 -15.64 4.47
C HIS A 118 3.31 -16.03 5.77
N SER A 119 2.45 -17.05 5.68
CA SER A 119 1.81 -17.68 6.84
C SER A 119 2.71 -18.76 7.44
N THR A 120 3.92 -18.42 7.87
CA THR A 120 4.84 -19.43 8.46
C THR A 120 4.32 -19.97 9.79
N ILE A 121 3.45 -19.21 10.44
CA ILE A 121 2.69 -19.54 11.64
C ILE A 121 1.42 -18.67 11.49
N GLN A 122 0.20 -19.14 11.78
CA GLN A 122 -1.09 -18.43 11.63
C GLN A 122 -1.18 -17.07 12.37
N ARG A 123 -0.28 -16.12 12.09
CA ARG A 123 0.08 -15.05 13.04
C ARG A 123 0.41 -13.71 12.37
N TYR A 124 0.82 -13.67 11.10
CA TYR A 124 1.11 -12.40 10.43
C TYR A 124 0.68 -12.42 8.96
N ALA A 125 0.11 -11.31 8.50
CA ALA A 125 -0.15 -11.05 7.08
C ALA A 125 0.72 -9.87 6.65
N VAL A 126 1.83 -10.20 5.99
CA VAL A 126 2.72 -9.22 5.36
C VAL A 126 2.52 -9.31 3.87
N PHE A 127 2.22 -8.17 3.26
CA PHE A 127 2.14 -8.06 1.81
C PHE A 127 3.50 -7.58 1.30
N HIS A 128 4.09 -8.34 0.39
CA HIS A 128 5.27 -7.92 -0.36
C HIS A 128 4.83 -7.47 -1.75
N GLY A 129 5.49 -6.45 -2.29
CA GLY A 129 5.23 -5.94 -3.63
C GLY A 129 6.53 -5.53 -4.30
N CYS A 130 6.74 -5.99 -5.53
CA CYS A 130 7.82 -5.50 -6.39
C CYS A 130 7.26 -4.34 -7.23
N LEU A 131 8.04 -3.27 -7.38
CA LEU A 131 7.62 -2.03 -8.04
C LEU A 131 8.24 -1.87 -9.44
N ARG A 132 8.73 -2.95 -10.04
CA ARG A 132 9.43 -2.90 -11.33
C ARG A 132 8.47 -2.74 -12.51
N SER A 133 8.87 -1.89 -13.46
CA SER A 133 8.17 -1.66 -14.73
C SER A 133 8.26 -2.88 -15.65
N TYR A 134 7.14 -3.25 -16.29
CA TYR A 134 7.11 -4.27 -17.34
C TYR A 134 7.79 -3.75 -18.62
N ASN A 135 9.09 -4.02 -18.77
CA ASN A 135 9.79 -3.96 -20.05
C ASN A 135 10.94 -4.99 -20.03
N ARG A 136 10.63 -6.18 -20.56
CA ARG A 136 11.56 -7.03 -21.30
C ARG A 136 10.87 -7.49 -22.57
#